data_AF-A0A2S9A107-F1
#
_entry.id   AF-A0A2S9A107-F1
#
_cell.length_a   1.000
_cell.length_b   1.000
_cell.length_c   1.000
_cell.angle_alpha   90.00
_cell.angle_beta   90.00
_cell.angle_gamma   90.00
#
_symmetry.space_group_name_H-M   'P 1'
#
loop_
_entity.id
_entity.type
_entity.pdbx_description
1 polymer ?
#
loop_
_entity_poly.entity_id
_entity_poly.type
_entity_poly.pdbx_seq_one_letter_code
_entity_poly.pdbx_strand_id
1 'polypeptide(L)'
;MRTARKGALFITAIAIAVGLTGCSGGGQSVADACKLINDQGEAITSKAQSAMTEAASDPKAAAETLATIDAEFQKLADKVTNTEVKPVFDKFTDAYSDLATLMKDVAEDPSSAAKATEKLTASSTAIQESGTKLQDLCS
;
A
#
# COMPACT_ATOMS: atom_id res chain seq x y z
N MET A 1 31.07 7.04 59.32
CA MET A 1 30.72 7.97 58.23
C MET A 1 30.14 7.17 57.07
N ARG A 2 28.95 7.57 56.62
CA ARG A 2 28.27 7.30 55.32
C ARG A 2 27.85 5.83 55.01
N THR A 3 26.57 5.46 55.15
CA THR A 3 25.53 5.38 54.08
C THR A 3 25.97 4.55 52.86
N ALA A 4 25.23 3.55 52.34
CA ALA A 4 23.79 3.58 52.05
C ALA A 4 23.19 2.19 51.77
N ARG A 5 21.89 2.08 52.07
CA ARG A 5 20.94 1.08 51.58
C ARG A 5 20.73 1.22 50.06
N LYS A 6 20.76 0.13 49.30
CA LYS A 6 20.10 -0.06 47.97
C LYS A 6 19.95 -1.58 47.83
N GLY A 7 18.79 -2.20 47.69
CA GLY A 7 17.56 -1.81 47.01
C GLY A 7 17.24 -3.00 46.11
N ALA A 8 16.19 -3.75 46.44
CA ALA A 8 15.69 -4.85 45.63
C ALA A 8 15.28 -4.35 44.25
N LEU A 9 15.64 -5.07 43.18
CA LEU A 9 15.02 -4.91 41.88
C LEU A 9 14.66 -6.28 41.31
N PHE A 10 13.36 -6.47 41.24
CA PHE A 10 12.64 -7.53 40.56
C PHE A 10 13.13 -7.64 39.12
N ILE A 11 13.60 -8.82 38.73
CA ILE A 11 13.79 -9.17 37.33
C ILE A 11 12.39 -9.49 36.79
N THR A 12 11.67 -8.44 36.37
CA THR A 12 10.47 -8.59 35.56
C THR A 12 10.94 -9.09 34.19
N ALA A 13 10.84 -10.40 33.98
CA ALA A 13 10.94 -10.97 32.65
C ALA A 13 9.78 -10.39 31.82
N ILE A 14 10.07 -9.39 31.00
CA ILE A 14 9.15 -8.93 29.96
C ILE A 14 9.14 -10.03 28.91
N ALA A 15 8.18 -10.95 29.04
CA ALA A 15 7.74 -11.78 27.94
C ALA A 15 7.07 -10.85 26.91
N ILE A 16 7.81 -10.41 25.89
CA ILE A 16 7.22 -9.84 24.67
C ILE A 16 6.59 -11.03 23.93
N ALA A 17 5.36 -11.34 24.33
CA ALA A 17 4.47 -12.27 23.66
C ALA A 17 3.62 -11.49 22.66
N VAL A 18 4.21 -11.10 21.52
CA VAL A 18 3.45 -10.72 20.31
C VAL A 18 4.28 -11.17 19.11
N GLY A 19 3.94 -12.33 18.53
CA GLY A 19 4.63 -12.84 17.34
C GLY A 19 4.60 -14.34 17.10
N LEU A 20 3.98 -15.15 17.98
CA LEU A 20 3.97 -16.62 17.86
C LEU A 20 2.57 -17.22 17.61
N THR A 21 1.76 -16.59 16.78
CA THR A 21 0.54 -17.20 16.21
C THR A 21 0.52 -17.08 14.69
N GLY A 22 1.60 -17.51 14.04
CA GLY A 22 1.64 -17.85 12.61
C GLY A 22 2.10 -19.30 12.46
N CYS A 23 1.29 -20.25 12.92
CA CYS A 23 1.63 -21.67 12.88
C CYS A 23 1.33 -22.25 11.49
N SER A 24 2.34 -22.94 10.91
CA SER A 24 2.30 -23.85 9.74
C SER A 24 2.25 -23.25 8.33
N GLY A 25 3.41 -22.78 7.85
CA GLY A 25 3.68 -22.46 6.44
C GLY A 25 4.61 -21.25 6.36
N GLY A 26 5.80 -21.40 5.78
CA GLY A 26 6.85 -20.37 5.76
C GLY A 26 6.52 -19.13 4.92
N GLY A 27 5.46 -18.40 5.28
CA GLY A 27 5.01 -17.15 4.68
C GLY A 27 5.53 -15.92 5.42
N GLN A 28 5.51 -14.78 4.73
CA GLN A 28 5.88 -13.47 5.26
C GLN A 28 5.01 -13.07 6.46
N SER A 29 5.60 -12.43 7.48
CA SER A 29 4.85 -11.86 8.60
C SER A 29 4.07 -10.61 8.16
N VAL A 30 3.03 -10.22 8.90
CA VAL A 30 2.28 -8.97 8.62
C VAL A 30 3.23 -7.76 8.64
N ALA A 31 4.12 -7.69 9.63
CA ALA A 31 5.08 -6.60 9.77
C ALA A 31 6.06 -6.51 8.58
N ASP A 32 6.58 -7.66 8.10
CA ASP A 32 7.48 -7.68 6.94
C ASP A 32 6.75 -7.28 5.65
N ALA A 33 5.49 -7.71 5.49
CA ALA A 33 4.64 -7.31 4.37
C ALA A 33 4.37 -5.80 4.38
N CYS A 34 3.97 -5.27 5.53
CA CYS A 34 3.74 -3.84 5.74
C CYS A 34 4.99 -3.00 5.52
N LYS A 35 6.15 -3.47 6.01
CA LYS A 35 7.43 -2.79 5.75
C LYS A 35 7.75 -2.74 4.27
N LEU A 36 7.60 -3.87 3.57
CA LEU A 36 7.81 -3.94 2.13
C LEU A 36 6.89 -2.96 1.38
N ILE A 37 5.62 -2.89 1.75
CA ILE A 37 4.65 -1.97 1.15
C ILE A 37 5.03 -0.52 1.43
N ASN A 38 5.38 -0.16 2.66
CA ASN A 38 5.75 1.21 3.03
C ASN A 38 7.03 1.68 2.34
N ASP A 39 8.08 0.85 2.36
CA ASP A 39 9.38 1.17 1.75
C ASP A 39 9.25 1.46 0.24
N GLN A 40 8.33 0.77 -0.45
CA GLN A 40 8.07 1.00 -1.88
C GLN A 40 6.97 2.04 -2.15
N GLY A 41 6.04 2.21 -1.22
CA GLY A 41 4.92 3.14 -1.31
C GLY A 41 5.36 4.61 -1.35
N GLU A 42 6.46 4.98 -0.69
CA GLU A 42 7.03 6.33 -0.76
C GLU A 42 7.49 6.69 -2.18
N ALA A 43 8.21 5.79 -2.83
CA ALA A 43 8.69 5.98 -4.20
C ALA A 43 7.51 6.11 -5.18
N ILE A 44 6.50 5.26 -5.02
CA ILE A 44 5.29 5.27 -5.83
C ILE A 44 4.49 6.57 -5.61
N THR A 45 4.36 7.03 -4.37
CA THR A 45 3.66 8.28 -4.04
C THR A 45 4.31 9.48 -4.72
N SER A 46 5.64 9.54 -4.74
CA SER A 46 6.36 10.61 -5.45
C SER A 46 6.06 10.59 -6.95
N LYS A 47 6.03 9.42 -7.59
CA LYS A 47 5.66 9.29 -9.01
C LYS A 47 4.22 9.68 -9.28
N ALA A 48 3.29 9.30 -8.41
CA ALA A 48 1.88 9.66 -8.56
C ALA A 48 1.67 11.18 -8.51
N GLN A 49 2.41 11.88 -7.64
CA GLN A 49 2.39 13.35 -7.58
C GLN A 49 2.94 13.98 -8.87
N SER A 50 4.02 13.43 -9.42
CA SER A 50 4.54 13.85 -10.74
C SER A 50 3.50 13.63 -11.84
N ALA A 51 2.84 12.48 -11.89
CA ALA A 51 1.80 12.17 -12.88
C ALA A 51 0.65 13.18 -12.83
N MET A 52 0.18 13.55 -11.63
CA MET A 52 -0.88 14.54 -11.48
C MET A 52 -0.46 15.94 -11.96
N THR A 53 0.80 16.31 -11.74
CA THR A 53 1.36 17.57 -12.23
C THR A 53 1.45 17.58 -13.75
N GLU A 54 1.89 16.46 -14.34
CA GLU A 54 2.00 16.28 -15.78
C GLU A 54 0.64 16.24 -16.47
N ALA A 55 -0.40 15.68 -15.84
CA ALA A 55 -1.72 15.51 -16.42
C ALA A 55 -2.35 16.81 -16.95
N ALA A 56 -2.02 17.95 -16.35
CA ALA A 56 -2.53 19.25 -16.76
C ALA A 56 -1.90 19.75 -18.08
N SER A 57 -0.66 19.37 -18.39
CA SER A 57 0.08 19.83 -19.57
C SER A 57 0.29 18.75 -20.63
N ASP A 58 0.35 17.49 -20.22
CA ASP A 58 0.53 16.30 -21.06
C ASP A 58 -0.24 15.11 -20.47
N PRO A 59 -1.54 14.98 -20.79
CA PRO A 59 -2.38 13.88 -20.32
C PRO A 59 -1.87 12.50 -20.73
N LYS A 60 -1.13 12.41 -21.85
CA LYS A 60 -0.59 11.14 -22.34
C LYS A 60 0.61 10.71 -21.52
N ALA A 61 1.54 11.63 -21.23
CA ALA A 61 2.64 11.37 -20.31
C ALA A 61 2.14 10.95 -18.92
N ALA A 62 1.11 11.63 -18.41
CA ALA A 62 0.49 11.25 -17.14
C ALA A 62 -0.11 9.84 -17.15
N ALA A 63 -0.79 9.44 -18.24
CA ALA A 63 -1.31 8.09 -18.40
C ALA A 63 -0.19 7.03 -18.44
N GLU A 64 0.93 7.33 -19.12
CA GLU A 64 2.12 6.46 -19.14
C GLU A 64 2.78 6.35 -17.76
N THR A 65 2.87 7.44 -17.00
CA THR A 65 3.37 7.45 -15.62
C THR A 65 2.45 6.63 -14.71
N LEU A 66 1.12 6.75 -14.82
CA LEU A 66 0.16 5.93 -14.08
C LEU A 66 0.28 4.43 -14.40
N ALA A 67 0.46 4.08 -15.68
CA ALA A 67 0.70 2.70 -16.08
C ALA A 67 2.02 2.14 -15.52
N THR A 68 3.05 2.98 -15.42
CA THR A 68 4.33 2.62 -14.78
C THR A 68 4.14 2.34 -13.29
N ILE A 69 3.37 3.17 -12.61
CA ILE A 69 3.04 3.01 -11.19
C ILE A 69 2.24 1.72 -10.96
N ASP A 70 1.23 1.46 -11.79
CA ASP A 70 0.45 0.21 -11.74
C ASP A 70 1.37 -1.02 -11.86
N ALA A 71 2.28 -1.02 -12.84
CA ALA A 71 3.24 -2.10 -12.99
C ALA A 71 4.17 -2.28 -11.77
N GLU A 72 4.51 -1.20 -11.05
CA GLU A 72 5.27 -1.27 -9.80
C GLU A 72 4.43 -1.85 -8.66
N PHE A 73 3.16 -1.46 -8.55
CA PHE A 73 2.21 -2.02 -7.60
C PHE A 73 1.99 -3.51 -7.81
N GLN A 74 1.78 -3.96 -9.05
CA GLN A 74 1.63 -5.39 -9.38
C GLN A 74 2.87 -6.20 -8.98
N LYS A 75 4.07 -5.70 -9.31
CA LYS A 75 5.34 -6.33 -8.88
C LYS A 75 5.51 -6.37 -7.36
N LEU A 76 4.96 -5.39 -6.65
CA LEU A 76 4.95 -5.35 -5.20
C LEU A 76 3.96 -6.38 -4.65
N ALA A 77 2.78 -6.50 -5.25
CA ALA A 77 1.74 -7.45 -4.85
C ALA A 77 2.19 -8.92 -5.01
N ASP A 78 3.02 -9.20 -6.02
CA ASP A 78 3.66 -10.50 -6.19
C ASP A 78 4.62 -10.86 -5.05
N LYS A 79 5.20 -9.86 -4.38
CA LYS A 79 6.14 -10.04 -3.27
C LYS A 79 5.44 -10.08 -1.91
N VAL A 80 4.23 -9.55 -1.81
CA VAL A 80 3.39 -9.64 -0.62
C VAL A 80 2.81 -11.04 -0.56
N THR A 81 3.34 -11.88 0.32
CA THR A 81 2.91 -13.28 0.45
C THR A 81 2.12 -13.54 1.73
N ASN A 82 2.05 -12.57 2.63
CA ASN A 82 1.27 -12.67 3.85
C ASN A 82 -0.23 -12.79 3.52
N THR A 83 -0.90 -13.81 4.05
CA THR A 83 -2.30 -14.13 3.72
C THR A 83 -3.32 -13.11 4.21
N GLU A 84 -2.96 -12.26 5.17
CA GLU A 84 -3.83 -11.20 5.70
C GLU A 84 -3.63 -9.90 4.93
N VAL A 85 -2.39 -9.53 4.63
CA VAL A 85 -2.03 -8.31 3.91
C VAL A 85 -2.27 -8.44 2.40
N LYS A 86 -1.93 -9.60 1.80
CA LYS A 86 -2.06 -9.84 0.36
C LYS A 86 -3.46 -9.53 -0.19
N PRO A 87 -4.58 -10.08 0.33
CA PRO A 87 -5.89 -9.82 -0.26
C PRO A 87 -6.33 -8.35 -0.15
N VAL A 88 -5.84 -7.61 0.85
CA VAL A 88 -6.12 -6.16 0.97
C VAL A 88 -5.26 -5.38 -0.02
N PHE A 89 -3.99 -5.76 -0.15
CA PHE A 89 -3.07 -5.14 -1.07
C PHE A 89 -3.44 -5.41 -2.54
N ASP A 90 -3.83 -6.64 -2.89
CA ASP A 90 -4.30 -7.00 -4.23
C ASP A 90 -5.53 -6.16 -4.63
N LYS A 91 -6.49 -5.95 -3.72
CA LYS A 91 -7.63 -5.04 -3.97
C LYS A 91 -7.21 -3.60 -4.21
N PHE A 92 -6.21 -3.13 -3.47
CA PHE A 92 -5.64 -1.81 -3.66
C PHE A 92 -4.99 -1.69 -5.05
N THR A 93 -4.18 -2.68 -5.45
CA THR A 93 -3.50 -2.68 -6.75
C THR A 93 -4.46 -2.82 -7.91
N ASP A 94 -5.49 -3.66 -7.79
CA ASP A 94 -6.53 -3.83 -8.82
C ASP A 94 -7.30 -2.52 -9.04
N ALA A 95 -7.68 -1.83 -7.96
CA ALA A 95 -8.35 -0.53 -8.06
C ALA A 95 -7.47 0.54 -8.71
N TYR A 96 -6.15 0.48 -8.50
CA TYR A 96 -5.19 1.36 -9.16
C TYR A 96 -5.01 1.00 -10.64
N SER A 97 -4.96 -0.29 -10.99
CA SER A 97 -4.93 -0.78 -12.37
C SER A 97 -6.17 -0.31 -13.16
N ASP A 98 -7.35 -0.38 -12.54
CA ASP A 98 -8.59 0.14 -13.11
C ASP A 98 -8.47 1.65 -13.37
N LEU A 99 -7.92 2.42 -12.43
CA LEU A 99 -7.69 3.85 -12.59
C LEU A 99 -6.72 4.16 -13.74
N ALA A 100 -5.59 3.45 -13.81
CA ALA A 100 -4.61 3.63 -14.88
C ALA A 100 -5.20 3.31 -16.26
N THR A 101 -6.00 2.23 -16.34
CA THR A 101 -6.71 1.84 -17.56
C THR A 101 -7.72 2.90 -17.97
N LEU A 102 -8.51 3.42 -17.04
CA LEU A 102 -9.47 4.50 -17.32
C LEU A 102 -8.80 5.76 -17.86
N MET A 103 -7.68 6.17 -17.26
CA MET A 103 -6.96 7.36 -17.72
C MET A 103 -6.38 7.16 -19.12
N LYS A 104 -5.89 5.96 -19.42
CA LYS A 104 -5.47 5.60 -20.78
C LYS A 104 -6.64 5.63 -21.77
N ASP A 105 -7.76 5.00 -21.43
CA ASP A 105 -8.96 4.97 -22.29
C ASP A 105 -9.47 6.39 -22.59
N VAL A 106 -9.48 7.28 -21.59
CA VAL A 106 -9.90 8.68 -21.78
C VAL A 106 -8.88 9.47 -22.61
N ALA A 107 -7.58 9.20 -22.45
CA ALA A 107 -6.55 9.84 -23.25
C ALA A 107 -6.61 9.40 -24.74
N GLU A 108 -7.00 8.16 -25.01
CA GLU A 108 -7.17 7.62 -26.37
C GLU A 108 -8.53 7.99 -26.99
N ASP A 109 -9.60 7.99 -26.20
CA ASP A 109 -10.96 8.37 -26.59
C ASP A 109 -11.61 9.29 -25.52
N PRO A 110 -11.54 10.62 -25.70
CA PRO A 110 -12.14 11.58 -24.78
C PRO A 110 -13.65 11.43 -24.58
N SER A 111 -14.36 10.77 -25.51
CA SER A 111 -15.80 10.55 -25.38
C SER A 111 -16.15 9.48 -24.34
N SER A 112 -15.17 8.67 -23.92
CA SER A 112 -15.32 7.66 -22.87
C SER A 112 -15.37 8.25 -21.45
N ALA A 113 -15.02 9.53 -21.27
CA ALA A 113 -14.92 10.19 -19.97
C ALA A 113 -16.20 10.09 -19.12
N ALA A 114 -17.37 10.15 -19.74
CA ALA A 114 -18.64 10.01 -19.02
C ALA A 114 -18.82 8.61 -18.38
N LYS A 115 -18.35 7.55 -19.04
CA LYS A 115 -18.34 6.18 -18.49
C LYS A 115 -17.22 5.98 -17.48
N ALA A 116 -16.13 6.73 -17.61
CA ALA A 116 -15.01 6.70 -16.70
C ALA A 116 -15.37 7.24 -15.32
N THR A 117 -16.30 8.19 -15.19
CA THR A 117 -16.68 8.80 -13.90
C THR A 117 -17.21 7.80 -12.86
N GLU A 118 -18.07 6.86 -13.25
CA GLU A 118 -18.61 5.85 -12.32
C GLU A 118 -17.50 4.91 -11.84
N LYS A 119 -16.67 4.42 -12.78
CA LYS A 119 -15.54 3.55 -12.47
C LYS A 119 -14.47 4.28 -11.65
N LEU A 120 -14.19 5.55 -11.95
CA LEU A 120 -13.27 6.39 -11.20
C LEU A 120 -13.71 6.54 -9.74
N THR A 121 -15.01 6.72 -9.50
CA THR A 121 -15.57 6.79 -8.15
C THR A 121 -15.40 5.46 -7.44
N ALA A 122 -15.75 4.35 -8.09
CA ALA A 122 -15.60 3.01 -7.53
C ALA A 122 -14.13 2.68 -7.18
N SER A 123 -13.20 2.93 -8.11
CA SER A 123 -11.75 2.76 -7.89
C SER A 123 -11.26 3.64 -6.74
N SER A 124 -11.71 4.90 -6.68
CA SER A 124 -11.33 5.82 -5.59
C SER A 124 -11.81 5.32 -4.23
N THR A 125 -13.04 4.79 -4.14
CA THR A 125 -13.56 4.18 -2.91
C THR A 125 -12.77 2.93 -2.54
N ALA A 126 -12.49 2.05 -3.51
CA ALA A 126 -11.73 0.82 -3.26
C ALA A 126 -10.30 1.11 -2.80
N ILE A 127 -9.63 2.10 -3.39
CA ILE A 127 -8.30 2.59 -2.97
C ILE A 127 -8.37 3.10 -1.52
N GLN A 128 -9.36 3.94 -1.18
CA GLN A 128 -9.52 4.47 0.17
C GLN A 128 -9.78 3.37 1.20
N GLU A 129 -10.75 2.48 0.94
CA GLU A 129 -11.07 1.38 1.86
C GLU A 129 -9.90 0.42 2.06
N SER A 130 -9.21 0.08 0.97
CA SER A 130 -8.04 -0.81 1.04
C SER A 130 -6.87 -0.12 1.72
N GLY A 131 -6.67 1.18 1.47
CA GLY A 131 -5.68 2.00 2.16
C GLY A 131 -5.91 2.08 3.67
N THR A 132 -7.15 2.31 4.12
CA THR A 132 -7.50 2.27 5.55
C THR A 132 -7.25 0.90 6.16
N LYS A 133 -7.67 -0.18 5.49
CA LYS A 133 -7.43 -1.54 6.00
C LYS A 133 -5.95 -1.90 6.06
N LEU A 134 -5.16 -1.47 5.06
CA LEU A 134 -3.70 -1.60 5.09
C LEU A 134 -3.12 -0.82 6.27
N GLN A 135 -3.58 0.41 6.50
CA GLN A 135 -3.15 1.20 7.65
C GLN A 135 -3.47 0.51 8.98
N ASP A 136 -4.67 -0.06 9.13
CA ASP A 136 -5.07 -0.80 10.34
C ASP A 136 -4.22 -2.08 10.54
N LEU A 137 -3.83 -2.76 9.46
CA LEU A 137 -2.96 -3.94 9.51
C LEU A 137 -1.49 -3.57 9.80
N CYS A 138 -1.07 -2.36 9.41
CA CYS A 138 0.31 -1.91 9.46
C CYS A 138 0.61 -0.93 10.60
N SER A 139 -0.36 -0.62 11.45
CA SER A 139 -0.24 0.25 12.63
C SER A 139 0.24 -0.47 13.88
#